data_AF-A0A1Z9L1I9-F1
#
_entry.id   AF-A0A1Z9L1I9-F1
#
_cell.length_a   1.000
_cell.length_b   1.000
_cell.length_c   1.000
_cell.angle_alpha   90.00
_cell.angle_beta   90.00
_cell.angle_gamma   90.00
#
_symmetry.space_group_name_H-M   'P 1'
#
loop_
_entity.id
_entity.type
_entity.pdbx_description
1 polymer ?
#
loop_
_entity_poly.entity_id
_entity_poly.type
_entity_poly.pdbx_seq_one_letter_code
_entity_poly.pdbx_strand_id
1 'polypeptide(L)'
;MKYLKIIFIIIIFIGLNGCTNFRDAVTGQKKKTTDEFLIKKKDPLILPPNYDTLPIPKTKKSKDVNSSLESAISSVDTSKSNSNSSSSLENMILKELRKKP
;
A
#
# COMPACT_ATOMS: atom_id res chain seq x y z
N MET A 1 26.57 16.66 18.32
CA MET A 1 26.40 16.14 19.70
C MET A 1 25.73 17.11 20.68
N LYS A 2 26.04 18.42 20.68
CA LYS A 2 25.49 19.39 21.67
C LYS A 2 23.97 19.59 21.57
N TYR A 3 23.43 19.68 20.34
CA TYR A 3 21.98 19.79 20.09
C TYR A 3 21.21 18.49 20.42
N LEU A 4 21.85 17.34 20.27
CA LEU A 4 21.25 16.04 20.59
C LEU A 4 20.96 15.91 22.10
N LYS A 5 21.86 16.44 22.94
CA LYS A 5 21.66 16.53 24.40
C LYS A 5 20.49 17.44 24.78
N ILE A 6 20.33 18.57 24.07
CA ILE A 6 19.22 19.51 24.32
C ILE A 6 17.87 18.88 23.93
N ILE A 7 17.82 18.17 22.79
CA ILE A 7 16.63 17.45 22.32
C ILE A 7 16.23 16.35 23.31
N PHE A 8 17.21 15.62 23.85
CA PHE A 8 16.96 14.58 24.84
C PHE A 8 16.36 15.14 26.14
N ILE A 9 16.87 16.28 26.61
CA ILE A 9 16.34 16.99 27.80
C ILE A 9 14.90 17.45 27.58
N ILE A 10 14.59 17.97 26.38
CA ILE A 10 13.24 18.41 26.03
C ILE A 10 12.26 17.23 26.04
N ILE A 11 12.64 16.08 25.45
CA ILE A 11 11.81 14.87 25.41
C ILE A 11 11.48 14.37 26.83
N ILE A 12 12.46 14.38 27.73
CA ILE A 12 12.25 14.00 29.13
C ILE A 12 11.28 14.96 29.83
N PHE A 13 11.40 16.27 29.58
CA PHE A 13 10.52 17.26 30.19
C PHE A 13 9.07 17.09 29.71
N ILE A 14 8.84 16.78 28.44
CA ILE A 14 7.49 16.46 27.92
C ILE A 14 6.94 15.17 28.57
N GLY A 15 7.77 14.14 28.74
CA GLY A 15 7.34 12.86 29.33
C GLY A 15 6.92 12.95 30.81
N LEU A 16 7.56 13.83 31.58
CA LEU A 16 7.25 14.03 33.01
C LEU A 16 5.88 14.68 33.26
N ASN A 17 5.37 15.48 32.32
CA ASN A 17 4.08 16.17 32.46
C ASN A 17 2.85 15.27 32.24
N GLY A 18 3.02 14.06 31.68
CA GLY A 18 1.91 13.13 31.43
C GLY A 18 1.39 12.40 32.67
N CYS A 19 2.02 12.59 33.83
CA CYS A 19 1.79 11.81 35.05
C CYS A 19 0.80 12.47 36.02
N THR A 20 -0.26 13.10 35.53
CA THR A 20 -1.23 13.85 36.37
C THR A 20 -2.08 12.95 37.27
N ASN A 21 -2.34 11.70 36.86
CA ASN A 21 -3.28 10.79 37.52
C ASN A 21 -2.62 9.55 38.14
N PHE A 22 -1.28 9.49 38.15
CA PHE A 22 -0.55 8.35 38.72
C PHE A 22 -0.77 8.20 40.23
N ARG A 23 -0.92 9.33 40.94
CA ARG A 23 -1.19 9.33 42.37
C ARG A 23 -2.52 8.66 42.70
N ASP A 24 -3.56 8.93 41.90
CA ASP A 24 -4.88 8.33 42.08
C ASP A 24 -4.88 6.83 41.73
N ALA A 25 -4.09 6.44 40.72
CA ALA A 25 -3.91 5.04 40.32
C ALA A 25 -3.17 4.20 41.37
N VAL A 26 -2.12 4.75 42.00
CA VAL A 26 -1.31 4.04 43.02
C VAL A 26 -1.99 4.04 44.40
N THR A 27 -2.70 5.10 44.75
CA THR A 27 -3.40 5.18 46.05
C THR A 27 -4.69 4.36 46.10
N GLY A 28 -5.09 3.73 44.98
CA GLY A 28 -6.28 2.90 44.91
C GLY A 28 -7.55 3.65 45.27
N GLN A 29 -7.57 4.98 45.10
CA GLN A 29 -8.74 5.78 45.42
C GLN A 29 -9.91 5.31 44.56
N LYS A 30 -10.93 4.75 45.22
CA LYS A 30 -12.17 4.38 44.56
C LYS A 30 -12.77 5.64 43.97
N LYS A 31 -12.98 5.66 42.65
CA LYS A 31 -13.76 6.69 41.98
C LYS A 31 -15.10 6.79 42.72
N LYS A 32 -15.47 7.97 43.22
CA LYS A 32 -16.78 8.21 43.88
C LYS A 32 -17.90 8.04 42.86
N THR A 33 -18.26 6.81 42.52
CA THR A 33 -19.41 6.52 41.64
C THR A 33 -20.13 5.34 42.26
N THR A 34 -21.35 5.61 42.72
CA THR A 34 -22.18 4.69 43.51
C THR A 34 -22.96 3.69 42.65
N ASP A 35 -22.62 3.51 41.37
CA ASP A 35 -23.33 2.59 40.46
C ASP A 35 -22.35 1.88 39.53
N GLU A 36 -21.92 0.68 39.94
CA GLU A 36 -21.09 -0.23 39.13
C GLU A 36 -21.87 -0.89 37.98
N PHE A 37 -23.17 -0.63 37.88
CA PHE A 37 -23.99 -1.03 36.74
C PHE A 37 -24.57 0.20 36.06
N LEU A 38 -23.81 0.77 35.12
CA LEU A 38 -24.29 1.80 34.21
C LEU A 38 -25.24 1.14 33.18
N ILE A 39 -26.48 0.87 33.61
CA ILE A 39 -27.54 0.31 32.78
C ILE A 39 -27.96 1.39 31.76
N LYS A 40 -27.23 1.47 30.66
CA LYS A 40 -27.58 2.32 29.53
C LYS A 40 -28.56 1.58 28.64
N LYS A 41 -29.78 2.11 28.53
CA LYS A 41 -30.75 1.65 27.52
C LYS A 41 -30.11 1.80 26.15
N LYS A 42 -29.89 0.67 25.48
CA LYS A 42 -29.35 0.66 24.11
C LYS A 42 -30.52 0.74 23.15
N ASP A 43 -30.42 1.63 22.18
CA ASP A 43 -31.37 1.67 21.07
C ASP A 43 -31.36 0.34 20.32
N PRO A 44 -32.50 -0.07 19.74
CA PRO A 44 -32.58 -1.29 18.95
C PRO A 44 -31.54 -1.26 17.82
N LEU A 45 -30.99 -2.42 17.49
CA LEU A 45 -30.11 -2.54 16.32
C LEU A 45 -30.92 -2.18 15.07
N ILE A 46 -30.54 -1.09 14.41
CA ILE A 46 -31.03 -0.74 13.08
C ILE A 46 -29.91 -0.95 12.07
N LEU A 47 -30.26 -1.45 10.89
CA LEU A 47 -29.32 -1.55 9.80
C LEU A 47 -28.91 -0.14 9.36
N PRO A 48 -27.61 0.11 9.12
CA PRO A 48 -27.18 1.38 8.59
C PRO A 48 -27.78 1.60 7.19
N PRO A 49 -28.08 2.83 6.80
CA PRO A 49 -28.46 3.14 5.44
C PRO A 49 -27.37 2.66 4.47
N ASN A 50 -27.77 2.03 3.37
CA ASN A 50 -26.87 1.46 2.35
C ASN A 50 -26.03 0.23 2.81
N TYR A 51 -26.53 -0.56 3.78
CA TYR A 51 -25.89 -1.81 4.24
C TYR A 51 -25.47 -2.75 3.09
N ASP A 52 -26.29 -2.85 2.05
CA ASP A 52 -26.05 -3.75 0.91
C ASP A 52 -25.15 -3.16 -0.18
N THR A 53 -24.75 -1.90 -0.06
CA THR A 53 -23.94 -1.25 -1.10
C THR A 53 -22.47 -1.28 -0.72
N LEU A 54 -21.62 -1.74 -1.64
CA LEU A 54 -20.17 -1.60 -1.52
C LEU A 54 -19.70 -0.38 -2.30
N PRO A 55 -18.67 0.34 -1.81
CA PRO A 55 -18.05 1.40 -2.58
C PRO A 55 -17.47 0.81 -3.86
N ILE A 56 -17.79 1.45 -4.99
CA ILE A 56 -17.28 1.04 -6.29
C ILE A 56 -15.76 1.31 -6.32
N PRO A 57 -14.92 0.32 -6.71
CA PRO A 57 -13.49 0.54 -6.82
C PRO A 57 -13.22 1.65 -7.85
N LYS A 58 -12.26 2.52 -7.56
CA LYS A 58 -11.82 3.56 -8.50
C LYS A 58 -11.15 2.90 -9.70
N THR A 59 -11.92 2.55 -10.73
CA THR A 59 -11.35 2.21 -12.03
C THR A 59 -10.71 3.46 -12.58
N LYS A 60 -9.37 3.44 -12.77
CA LYS A 60 -8.73 4.44 -13.63
C LYS A 60 -9.49 4.40 -14.96
N LYS A 61 -10.08 5.52 -15.39
CA LYS A 61 -10.60 5.63 -16.75
C LYS A 61 -9.49 5.17 -17.67
N SER A 62 -9.64 4.00 -18.30
CA SER A 62 -8.76 3.63 -19.41
C SER A 62 -9.01 4.67 -20.47
N LYS A 63 -8.08 5.61 -20.60
CA LYS A 63 -8.04 6.51 -21.74
C LYS A 63 -7.95 5.58 -22.96
N ASP A 64 -8.94 5.60 -23.84
CA ASP A 64 -8.98 4.76 -25.04
C ASP A 64 -7.62 4.80 -25.76
N VAL A 65 -6.84 3.72 -25.65
CA VAL A 65 -5.54 3.55 -26.29
C VAL A 65 -5.74 2.99 -27.71
N ASN A 66 -6.81 3.39 -28.40
CA ASN A 66 -7.17 2.80 -29.68
C ASN A 66 -6.43 3.47 -30.86
N SER A 67 -5.89 4.68 -30.70
CA SER A 67 -5.27 5.39 -31.83
C SER A 67 -3.81 5.02 -32.12
N SER A 68 -3.09 4.40 -31.17
CA SER A 68 -1.65 4.14 -31.31
C SER A 68 -1.31 2.69 -31.63
N LEU A 69 -2.22 1.76 -31.36
CA LEU A 69 -2.03 0.34 -31.67
C LEU A 69 -2.32 0.05 -33.14
N GLU A 70 -3.37 0.68 -33.69
CA GLU A 70 -3.81 0.47 -35.07
C GLU A 70 -2.77 0.96 -36.08
N SER A 71 -2.12 2.10 -35.81
CA SER A 71 -1.03 2.62 -36.65
C SER A 71 0.24 1.77 -36.60
N ALA A 72 0.52 1.11 -35.47
CA ALA A 72 1.65 0.21 -35.33
C ALA A 72 1.44 -1.10 -36.12
N ILE A 73 0.20 -1.60 -36.18
CA ILE A 73 -0.15 -2.83 -36.90
C ILE A 73 -0.16 -2.59 -38.42
N SER A 74 -0.71 -1.47 -38.90
CA SER A 74 -0.74 -1.14 -40.33
C SER A 74 0.64 -0.90 -40.96
N SER A 75 1.69 -0.73 -40.15
CA SER A 75 3.06 -0.48 -40.63
C SER A 75 3.83 -1.76 -40.98
N VAL A 76 3.33 -2.94 -40.58
CA VAL A 76 4.06 -4.23 -40.69
C VAL A 76 3.90 -4.89 -42.07
N ASP A 77 2.85 -4.57 -42.82
CA ASP A 77 2.54 -5.26 -44.09
C ASP A 77 3.39 -4.83 -45.31
N THR A 78 4.30 -3.86 -45.14
CA THR A 78 5.21 -3.38 -46.20
C THR A 78 6.68 -3.55 -45.84
N SER A 79 7.13 -4.78 -45.63
CA SER A 79 8.54 -5.14 -45.92
C SER A 79 8.71 -6.63 -46.16
N LYS A 80 8.42 -7.05 -47.39
CA LYS A 80 9.02 -8.26 -47.93
C LYS A 80 10.50 -7.97 -48.17
N SER A 81 11.36 -8.34 -47.23
CA SER A 81 12.82 -8.37 -47.42
C SER A 81 13.35 -9.76 -47.11
N ASN A 82 13.47 -10.57 -48.16
CA ASN A 82 14.47 -11.63 -48.21
C ASN A 82 15.84 -10.97 -48.16
N SER A 83 16.60 -11.19 -47.08
CA SER A 83 18.06 -11.10 -47.14
C SER A 83 18.70 -11.99 -46.09
N ASN A 84 19.31 -13.07 -46.58
CA ASN A 84 20.18 -13.99 -45.86
C ASN A 84 21.28 -13.26 -45.06
N SER A 85 21.05 -13.04 -43.77
CA SER A 85 22.13 -12.84 -42.82
C SER A 85 21.92 -13.79 -41.67
N SER A 86 22.59 -14.95 -41.72
CA SER A 86 22.59 -15.89 -40.59
C SER A 86 23.06 -15.12 -39.35
N SER A 87 22.16 -15.01 -38.38
CA SER A 87 22.43 -14.21 -37.19
C SER A 87 23.67 -14.78 -36.48
N SER A 88 24.49 -13.90 -35.88
CA SER A 88 25.69 -14.33 -35.13
C SER A 88 25.35 -15.40 -34.08
N LEU A 89 24.15 -15.28 -33.48
CA LEU A 89 23.60 -16.23 -32.53
C LEU A 89 23.25 -17.60 -33.16
N GLU A 90 22.65 -17.61 -34.35
CA GLU A 90 22.32 -18.85 -35.05
C GLU A 90 23.58 -19.64 -35.45
N ASN A 91 24.62 -18.95 -35.89
CA ASN A 91 25.93 -19.56 -36.16
C ASN A 91 26.58 -20.12 -34.87
N MET A 92 26.45 -19.41 -33.74
CA MET A 92 26.93 -19.91 -32.43
C MET A 92 26.19 -21.19 -32.00
N ILE A 93 24.87 -21.22 -32.14
CA ILE A 93 24.06 -22.39 -31.78
C ILE A 93 24.39 -23.59 -32.67
N LEU A 94 24.51 -23.39 -33.98
CA LEU A 94 24.90 -24.46 -34.92
C LEU A 94 26.29 -25.03 -34.63
N LYS A 95 27.22 -24.20 -34.15
CA LYS A 95 28.57 -24.62 -33.77
C LYS A 95 28.55 -25.53 -32.55
N GLU A 96 27.73 -25.21 -31.55
CA GLU A 96 27.59 -26.05 -30.35
C GLU A 96 26.90 -27.38 -30.67
N LEU A 97 25.88 -27.39 -31.52
CA LEU A 97 25.20 -28.62 -31.93
C LEU A 97 26.08 -29.57 -32.77
N ARG A 98 27.07 -29.03 -33.49
CA ARG A 98 28.02 -29.81 -34.30
C ARG A 98 29.20 -30.36 -33.52
N LYS A 99 29.44 -29.89 -32.29
CA LYS A 99 30.35 -30.57 -31.37
C LYS A 99 29.69 -31.86 -30.88
N LYS A 100 30.04 -32.98 -31.51
CA LYS A 100 29.79 -34.31 -30.94
C LYS A 100 30.72 -34.50 -29.73
N PRO A 101 30.32 -35.23 -28.67
CA PRO A 101 31.13 -35.45 -27.46
C PRO A 101 32.57 -35.89 -27.77
#